data_AF-A0A2E4JPZ3-F1
#
_entry.id   AF-A0A2E4JPZ3-F1
#
_cell.length_a   1.000
_cell.length_b   1.000
_cell.length_c   1.000
_cell.angle_alpha   90.00
_cell.angle_beta   90.00
_cell.angle_gamma   90.00
#
_symmetry.space_group_name_H-M   'P 1'
#
loop_
_entity.id
_entity.type
_entity.pdbx_description
1 polymer ?
#
loop_
_entity_poly.entity_id
_entity_poly.type
_entity_poly.pdbx_seq_one_letter_code
_entity_poly.pdbx_strand_id
1 'polypeptide(L)'
;MEGGMALHMKEIQIIMDQNSVIIGSDITGAVTVNYNGRFDGIQVNTYVTGTSDQVFFTNVDGKTTSLLTRLYMSKDSIGDKKSFRFTARVEKILYKEARIRFRAAIIQEHKEIVSDTVFMSLNDNLR
;
A
#
# COMPACT_ATOMS: atom_id res chain seq x y z
N MET A 1 9.31 31.29 24.70
CA MET A 1 8.40 30.13 24.63
C MET A 1 8.00 29.96 23.18
N GLU A 2 8.85 29.32 22.39
CA GLU A 2 8.53 28.99 21.00
C GLU A 2 7.96 27.57 21.00
N GLY A 3 6.64 27.48 20.80
CA GLY A 3 5.98 26.21 20.55
C GLY A 3 6.44 25.70 19.20
N GLY A 4 7.48 24.87 19.21
CA GLY A 4 7.85 24.07 18.06
C GLY A 4 6.67 23.20 17.67
N MET A 5 6.11 23.47 16.49
CA MET A 5 5.11 22.61 15.85
C MET A 5 5.74 21.22 15.70
N ALA A 6 5.40 20.30 16.59
CA ALA A 6 5.79 18.91 16.44
C ALA A 6 5.18 18.41 15.12
N LEU A 7 6.03 18.07 14.15
CA LEU A 7 5.62 17.32 12.96
C LEU A 7 4.96 16.04 13.46
N HIS A 8 3.62 15.97 13.38
CA HIS A 8 2.88 14.78 13.74
C HIS A 8 3.17 13.73 12.66
N MET A 9 4.17 12.88 12.90
CA MET A 9 4.45 11.76 12.02
C MET A 9 3.25 10.81 12.06
N LYS A 10 2.77 10.39 10.88
CA LYS A 10 1.68 9.41 10.82
C LYS A 10 2.12 8.10 11.45
N GLU A 11 1.21 7.45 12.18
CA GLU A 11 1.43 6.15 12.82
C GLU A 11 1.68 5.03 11.81
N ILE A 12 1.11 5.17 10.61
CA ILE A 12 1.44 4.39 9.43
C ILE A 12 1.46 5.33 8.23
N GLN A 13 2.36 5.09 7.28
CA GLN A 13 2.44 5.83 6.04
C GLN A 13 2.62 4.88 4.88
N ILE A 14 1.87 5.08 3.81
CA ILE A 14 2.08 4.42 2.53
C ILE A 14 2.50 5.45 1.49
N ILE A 15 3.54 5.12 0.74
CA ILE A 15 4.04 5.93 -0.37
C ILE A 15 4.21 5.05 -1.61
N MET A 16 3.98 5.65 -2.78
CA MET A 16 4.21 5.02 -4.08
C MET A 16 5.39 5.70 -4.75
N ASP A 17 6.22 4.94 -5.47
CA ASP A 17 7.33 5.53 -6.22
C ASP A 17 6.83 6.25 -7.49
N GLN A 18 5.68 5.83 -8.00
CA GLN A 18 5.02 6.42 -9.16
C GLN A 18 3.72 7.12 -8.76
N ASN A 19 3.37 8.22 -9.45
CA ASN A 19 2.06 8.87 -9.31
C ASN A 19 1.00 8.31 -10.29
N SER A 20 1.46 7.62 -11.33
CA SER A 20 0.63 7.02 -12.37
C SER A 20 1.20 5.69 -12.84
N VAL A 21 0.35 4.76 -13.25
CA VAL A 21 0.77 3.44 -13.75
C VAL A 21 0.26 3.19 -15.16
N ILE A 22 1.11 2.57 -15.97
CA ILE A 22 0.74 1.96 -17.27
C ILE A 22 0.34 0.51 -17.01
N ILE A 23 -0.81 0.08 -17.52
CA ILE A 23 -1.30 -1.30 -17.36
C ILE A 23 -0.21 -2.31 -17.76
N GLY A 24 -0.05 -3.36 -16.94
CA GLY A 24 0.97 -4.38 -17.14
C GLY A 24 2.37 -3.97 -16.67
N SER A 25 2.59 -2.74 -16.18
CA SER A 25 3.84 -2.33 -15.54
C SER A 25 3.84 -2.62 -14.04
N ASP A 26 5.03 -2.68 -13.46
CA ASP A 26 5.20 -2.79 -12.02
C ASP A 26 4.85 -1.47 -11.32
N ILE A 27 4.12 -1.60 -10.22
CA ILE A 27 3.81 -0.56 -9.26
C ILE A 27 4.63 -0.84 -8.02
N THR A 28 5.45 0.11 -7.59
CA THR A 28 6.31 -0.08 -6.42
C THR A 28 5.94 0.91 -5.33
N GLY A 29 5.90 0.42 -4.10
CA GLY A 29 5.54 1.22 -2.95
C GLY A 29 6.24 0.77 -1.68
N ALA A 30 6.15 1.62 -0.66
CA ALA A 30 6.69 1.35 0.66
C ALA A 30 5.66 1.70 1.73
N VAL A 31 5.69 0.93 2.81
CA VAL A 31 4.93 1.22 4.02
C VAL A 31 5.91 1.42 5.17
N THR A 32 5.73 2.49 5.93
CA THR A 32 6.47 2.79 7.17
C THR A 32 5.50 2.81 8.34
N VAL A 33 5.90 2.25 9.48
CA VAL A 33 5.10 2.10 10.69
C VAL A 33 5.78 2.82 11.84
N ASN A 34 5.15 3.88 12.36
CA ASN A 34 5.63 4.63 13.53
C ASN A 34 4.79 4.35 14.79
N TYR A 35 3.80 3.45 14.69
CA TYR A 35 2.95 3.06 15.80
C TYR A 35 3.71 2.21 16.84
N ASN A 36 3.71 2.67 18.09
CA ASN A 36 4.41 2.00 19.20
C ASN A 36 3.48 1.11 20.03
N GLY A 37 2.19 1.07 19.73
CA GLY A 37 1.22 0.24 20.45
C GLY A 37 1.32 -1.25 20.11
N ARG A 38 0.44 -2.04 20.71
CA ARG A 38 0.25 -3.46 20.34
C ARG A 38 -0.49 -3.54 19.01
N PHE A 39 -0.04 -4.41 18.12
CA PHE A 39 -0.71 -4.75 16.87
C PHE A 39 -0.18 -6.10 16.38
N ASP A 40 -0.92 -6.75 15.49
CA ASP A 40 -0.58 -8.08 14.95
C ASP A 40 0.22 -7.97 13.65
N GLY A 41 -0.10 -6.97 12.83
CA GLY A 41 0.56 -6.75 11.56
C GLY A 41 -0.04 -5.61 10.75
N ILE A 42 0.43 -5.48 9.53
CA ILE A 42 -0.01 -4.49 8.56
C ILE A 42 -0.69 -5.20 7.40
N GLN A 43 -1.85 -4.68 7.00
CA GLN A 43 -2.56 -5.12 5.80
C GLN A 43 -2.50 -4.02 4.73
N VAL A 44 -2.10 -4.37 3.51
CA VAL A 44 -2.21 -3.49 2.34
C VAL A 44 -3.27 -4.04 1.40
N ASN A 45 -4.28 -3.22 1.13
CA ASN A 45 -5.35 -3.51 0.20
C ASN A 45 -5.33 -2.54 -0.97
N THR A 46 -5.83 -3.01 -2.10
CA THR A 46 -6.05 -2.22 -3.30
C THR A 46 -7.53 -2.15 -3.64
N TYR A 47 -7.94 -1.06 -4.26
CA TYR A 47 -9.28 -0.90 -4.80
C TYR A 47 -9.20 -0.11 -6.10
N VAL A 48 -9.74 -0.66 -7.18
CA VAL A 48 -9.87 0.02 -8.47
C VAL A 48 -11.24 0.71 -8.50
N THR A 49 -11.26 2.03 -8.65
CA THR A 49 -12.51 2.79 -8.55
C THR A 49 -13.47 2.44 -9.67
N GLY A 50 -14.72 2.11 -9.32
CA GLY A 50 -15.78 1.85 -10.29
C GLY A 50 -15.71 0.47 -10.95
N THR A 51 -14.77 -0.40 -10.56
CA THR A 51 -14.66 -1.75 -11.13
C THR A 51 -14.39 -2.82 -10.06
N SER A 52 -14.51 -4.08 -10.46
CA SER A 52 -14.07 -5.25 -9.69
C SER A 52 -12.67 -5.71 -10.11
N ASP A 53 -11.93 -4.89 -10.87
CA ASP A 53 -10.59 -5.23 -11.34
C ASP A 53 -9.64 -5.37 -10.15
N GLN A 54 -8.72 -6.32 -10.26
CA GLN A 54 -7.80 -6.66 -9.18
C GLN A 54 -6.38 -6.17 -9.46
N VAL A 55 -5.70 -5.77 -8.40
CA VAL A 55 -4.27 -5.51 -8.39
C VAL A 55 -3.61 -6.61 -7.57
N PHE A 56 -2.55 -7.20 -8.10
CA PHE A 56 -1.86 -8.33 -7.49
C PHE A 56 -0.50 -7.90 -6.96
N PHE A 57 -0.23 -8.18 -5.70
CA PHE A 57 1.11 -8.11 -5.13
C PHE A 57 1.93 -9.31 -5.64
N THR A 58 3.13 -9.02 -6.13
CA THR A 58 4.03 -9.99 -6.76
C THR A 58 5.37 -10.11 -6.02
N ASN A 59 5.73 -9.13 -5.19
CA ASN A 59 6.97 -9.12 -4.44
C ASN A 59 6.83 -8.33 -3.14
N VAL A 60 7.51 -8.80 -2.09
CA VAL A 60 7.66 -8.07 -0.82
C VAL A 60 9.11 -8.20 -0.34
N ASP A 61 9.76 -7.06 -0.07
CA ASP A 61 11.16 -6.97 0.37
C ASP A 61 12.12 -7.85 -0.46
N GLY A 62 11.92 -7.86 -1.78
CA GLY A 62 12.74 -8.61 -2.74
C GLY A 62 12.34 -10.07 -2.93
N LYS A 63 11.42 -10.61 -2.12
CA LYS A 63 10.92 -11.98 -2.24
C LYS A 63 9.66 -12.04 -3.07
N THR A 64 9.67 -12.83 -4.14
CA THR A 64 8.49 -13.10 -4.97
C THR A 64 7.41 -13.79 -4.14
N THR A 65 6.17 -13.33 -4.30
CA THR A 65 4.99 -13.93 -3.68
C THR A 65 4.17 -14.66 -4.74
N SER A 66 3.28 -15.57 -4.32
CA SER A 66 2.14 -15.93 -5.16
C SER A 66 1.31 -14.67 -5.47
N LEU A 67 0.46 -14.70 -6.51
CA LEU A 67 -0.44 -13.57 -6.80
C LEU A 67 -1.40 -13.36 -5.63
N LEU A 68 -1.16 -12.29 -4.86
CA LEU A 68 -1.98 -11.92 -3.72
C LEU A 68 -2.79 -10.66 -4.04
N THR A 69 -4.10 -10.65 -3.77
CA THR A 69 -4.92 -9.43 -3.87
C THR A 69 -4.90 -8.59 -2.59
N ARG A 70 -4.44 -9.20 -1.50
CA ARG A 70 -4.26 -8.60 -0.19
C ARG A 70 -2.89 -8.99 0.33
N LEU A 71 -2.09 -7.99 0.69
CA LEU A 71 -0.80 -8.19 1.33
C LEU A 71 -0.98 -8.08 2.84
N TYR A 72 -0.48 -9.07 3.57
CA TYR A 72 -0.37 -9.02 5.03
C TYR A 72 1.08 -9.24 5.45
N MET A 73 1.59 -8.33 6.29
CA MET A 73 2.92 -8.40 6.90
C MET A 73 2.77 -8.47 8.41
N SER A 74 3.17 -9.57 9.03
CA SER A 74 3.16 -9.67 10.49
C SER A 74 4.12 -8.68 11.12
N LYS A 75 3.82 -8.23 12.34
CA LYS A 75 4.72 -7.39 13.14
C LYS A 75 6.13 -7.99 13.22
N ASP A 76 6.23 -9.31 13.43
CA ASP A 76 7.50 -10.03 13.51
C ASP A 76 8.29 -9.99 12.18
N SER A 77 7.60 -10.05 11.03
CA SER A 77 8.23 -9.98 9.72
C SER A 77 8.76 -8.58 9.40
N ILE A 78 8.10 -7.55 9.92
CA ILE A 78 8.53 -6.14 9.77
C ILE A 78 9.74 -5.86 10.66
N GLY A 79 9.72 -6.40 11.88
CA GLY A 79 10.81 -6.26 12.85
C GLY A 79 11.20 -4.80 13.12
N ASP A 80 12.48 -4.59 13.44
CA ASP A 80 13.01 -3.29 13.84
C ASP A 80 13.13 -2.29 12.67
N LYS A 81 13.09 -2.78 11.42
CA LYS A 81 13.12 -1.94 10.21
C LYS A 81 11.89 -1.03 10.13
N LYS A 82 10.79 -1.40 10.80
CA LYS A 82 9.53 -0.64 10.86
C LYS A 82 8.98 -0.25 9.48
N SER A 83 9.42 -0.92 8.42
CA SER A 83 9.04 -0.63 7.05
C SER A 83 9.26 -1.83 6.15
N PHE A 84 8.50 -1.89 5.05
CA PHE A 84 8.68 -2.88 3.99
C PHE A 84 8.34 -2.27 2.64
N ARG A 85 8.92 -2.84 1.58
CA ARG A 85 8.61 -2.49 0.19
C ARG A 85 7.80 -3.60 -0.46
N PHE A 86 6.95 -3.22 -1.40
CA PHE A 86 6.18 -4.16 -2.20
C PHE A 86 6.21 -3.78 -3.68
N THR A 87 6.05 -4.80 -4.52
CA THR A 87 5.71 -4.64 -5.93
C THR A 87 4.32 -5.21 -6.16
N ALA A 88 3.51 -4.47 -6.90
CA ALA A 88 2.19 -4.86 -7.34
C ALA A 88 2.03 -4.66 -8.84
N ARG A 89 1.08 -5.36 -9.45
CA ARG A 89 0.81 -5.27 -10.89
C ARG A 89 -0.68 -5.29 -11.12
N VAL A 90 -1.11 -4.55 -12.13
CA VAL A 90 -2.47 -4.65 -12.68
C VAL A 90 -2.40 -5.19 -14.10
N GLU A 91 -3.10 -6.29 -14.35
CA GLU A 91 -3.05 -6.99 -15.64
C GLU A 91 -4.05 -6.42 -16.65
N LYS A 92 -5.19 -5.94 -16.15
CA LYS A 92 -6.26 -5.38 -16.98
C LYS A 92 -7.10 -4.42 -16.15
N ILE A 93 -7.51 -3.31 -16.76
CA ILE A 93 -8.53 -2.43 -16.22
C ILE A 93 -9.51 -2.12 -17.33
N LEU A 94 -10.80 -2.28 -17.06
CA LEU A 94 -11.87 -2.11 -18.05
C LEU A 94 -12.44 -0.69 -18.12
N TYR A 95 -12.11 0.15 -17.14
CA TYR A 95 -12.65 1.50 -16.99
C TYR A 95 -11.56 2.56 -17.11
N LYS A 96 -11.65 3.40 -18.16
CA LYS A 96 -10.61 4.38 -18.53
C LYS A 96 -10.32 5.44 -17.48
N GLU A 97 -11.32 5.81 -16.68
CA GLU A 97 -11.17 6.83 -15.63
C GLU A 97 -10.87 6.22 -14.25
N ALA A 98 -10.57 4.92 -14.19
CA ALA A 98 -10.28 4.27 -12.93
C ALA A 98 -9.03 4.86 -12.27
N ARG A 99 -9.05 4.87 -10.95
CA ARG A 99 -7.91 5.17 -10.10
C ARG A 99 -7.67 3.98 -9.20
N ILE A 100 -6.41 3.72 -8.88
CA ILE A 100 -6.05 2.68 -7.92
C ILE A 100 -5.88 3.35 -6.57
N ARG A 101 -6.66 2.92 -5.59
CA ARG A 101 -6.51 3.28 -4.19
C ARG A 101 -5.70 2.22 -3.49
N PHE A 102 -4.56 2.59 -2.93
CA PHE A 102 -3.78 1.75 -2.02
C PHE A 102 -4.05 2.19 -0.59
N ARG A 103 -4.35 1.23 0.29
CA ARG A 103 -4.60 1.46 1.71
C ARG A 103 -3.72 0.54 2.54
N ALA A 104 -2.87 1.12 3.37
CA ALA A 104 -2.14 0.40 4.40
C ALA A 104 -2.85 0.60 5.74
N ALA A 105 -3.03 -0.48 6.49
CA ALA A 105 -3.79 -0.52 7.73
C ALA A 105 -3.02 -1.28 8.80
N ILE A 106 -2.94 -0.72 10.00
CA ILE A 106 -2.50 -1.43 11.21
C ILE A 106 -3.65 -2.31 11.69
N ILE A 107 -3.40 -3.61 11.84
CA ILE A 107 -4.37 -4.60 12.28
C ILE A 107 -4.05 -5.03 13.71
N GLN A 108 -5.04 -4.99 14.57
CA GLN A 108 -5.00 -5.52 15.94
C GLN A 108 -6.29 -6.29 16.21
N GLU A 109 -6.16 -7.56 16.59
CA GLU A 109 -7.25 -8.48 16.91
C GLU A 109 -8.32 -8.52 15.79
N HIS A 110 -7.86 -8.67 14.55
CA HIS A 110 -8.68 -8.66 13.32
C HIS A 110 -9.39 -7.33 13.01
N LYS A 111 -9.08 -6.25 13.73
CA LYS A 111 -9.64 -4.92 13.49
C LYS A 111 -8.58 -3.99 12.91
N GLU A 112 -8.99 -3.16 11.96
CA GLU A 112 -8.20 -2.00 11.56
C GLU A 112 -8.30 -0.93 12.64
N ILE A 113 -7.14 -0.47 13.14
CA ILE A 113 -7.10 0.57 14.18
C ILE A 113 -6.63 1.92 13.62
N VAL A 114 -5.71 1.91 12.66
CA VAL A 114 -5.15 3.10 12.01
C VAL A 114 -4.79 2.75 10.58
N SER A 115 -4.80 3.74 9.70
CA SER A 115 -4.53 3.53 8.28
C SER A 115 -3.99 4.76 7.58
N ASP A 116 -3.35 4.56 6.44
CA ASP A 116 -3.02 5.60 5.48
C ASP A 116 -3.45 5.17 4.07
N THR A 117 -3.68 6.14 3.19
CA THR A 117 -4.22 5.87 1.85
C THR A 117 -3.64 6.82 0.82
N VAL A 118 -3.30 6.25 -0.33
CA VAL A 118 -2.80 6.97 -1.50
C VAL A 118 -3.58 6.55 -2.74
N PHE A 119 -3.71 7.49 -3.67
CA PHE A 119 -4.39 7.27 -4.94
C PHE A 119 -3.40 7.41 -6.09
N MET A 120 -3.47 6.49 -7.03
CA MET A 120 -2.67 6.47 -8.24
C MET A 120 -3.59 6.58 -9.45
N SER A 121 -3.18 7.39 -10.43
CA SER A 121 -3.89 7.52 -11.71
C SER A 121 -3.45 6.43 -12.69
N LEU A 122 -4.30 6.08 -13.63
CA LEU A 122 -3.95 5.20 -14.74
C LEU A 122 -3.53 6.04 -15.94
N ASN A 123 -2.40 5.70 -16.56
CA ASN A 123 -2.04 6.19 -17.88
C ASN A 123 -2.35 5.09 -18.89
N ASP A 124 -3.41 5.29 -19.66
CA ASP A 124 -3.75 4.44 -20.78
C ASP A 124 -2.89 4.85 -21.99
N ASN A 125 -1.86 4.06 -22.32
CA ASN A 125 -1.06 4.29 -23.52
C ASN A 125 -1.74 3.75 -24.80
N LEU A 126 -3.02 3.39 -24.75
CA LEU A 126 -3.80 3.06 -25.95
C LEU A 126 -4.15 4.35 -26.72
N ARG A 127 -3.20 4.83 -27.52
CA ARG A 127 -3.44 5.62 -28.73
C ARG A 127 -3.32 4.71 -29.94
#